data_AF-A0A7Z2V1F4-F1
#
_entry.id   AF-A0A7Z2V1F4-F1
#
_cell.length_a   1.000
_cell.length_b   1.000
_cell.length_c   1.000
_cell.angle_alpha   90.00
_cell.angle_beta   90.00
_cell.angle_gamma   90.00
#
_symmetry.space_group_name_H-M   'P 1'
#
loop_
_entity.id
_entity.type
_entity.pdbx_description
1 polymer ?
#
loop_
_entity_poly.entity_id
_entity_poly.type
_entity_poly.pdbx_seq_one_letter_code
_entity_poly.pdbx_strand_id
1 'polypeptide(L)' 'MKIFRTLGFCFLFIMVPLGGLLAAYPNEVANAVSSIFGTPVSRGALGIAFLFIAAVCMRIDMSIRRRHAEM' A
#
# COMPACT_ATOMS: atom_id res chain seq x y z
N MET A 1 22.21 5.73 -3.37
CA MET A 1 21.24 6.85 -3.22
C MET A 1 20.17 6.94 -4.31
N LYS A 2 20.40 6.62 -5.59
CA LYS A 2 19.37 6.79 -6.66
C LYS A 2 18.23 5.74 -6.59
N ILE A 3 18.56 4.46 -6.41
CA ILE A 3 17.58 3.35 -6.44
C ILE A 3 16.53 3.43 -5.34
N PHE A 4 16.92 3.71 -4.09
CA PHE A 4 15.97 3.80 -2.97
C PHE A 4 15.02 5.00 -3.08
N ARG A 5 15.50 6.14 -3.62
CA ARG A 5 14.62 7.28 -3.94
C ARG A 5 13.62 6.91 -5.02
N THR A 6 14.06 6.24 -6.09
CA THR A 6 13.16 5.77 -7.16
C THR A 6 12.11 4.79 -6.63
N LEU A 7 12.50 3.86 -5.76
CA LEU A 7 11.57 2.92 -5.09
C LEU A 7 10.53 3.65 -4.24
N GLY A 8 10.94 4.65 -3.45
CA GLY A 8 10.03 5.48 -2.66
C GLY A 8 9.08 6.31 -3.53
N PHE A 9 9.53 6.83 -4.68
CA PHE A 9 8.67 7.55 -5.62
C PHE A 9 7.69 6.63 -6.34
N CYS A 10 8.14 5.48 -6.84
CA CYS A 10 7.23 4.48 -7.42
C CYS A 10 6.19 4.03 -6.40
N PHE A 11 6.59 3.86 -5.15
CA PHE A 11 5.68 3.54 -4.07
C PHE A 11 4.64 4.64 -3.83
N LEU A 12 5.07 5.90 -3.69
CA LEU A 12 4.14 7.05 -3.58
C LEU A 12 3.18 7.11 -4.76
N PHE A 13 3.67 6.90 -5.98
CA PHE A 13 2.85 6.91 -7.19
C PHE A 13 1.85 5.77 -7.30
N ILE A 14 2.04 4.67 -6.58
CA ILE A 14 1.11 3.54 -6.58
C ILE A 14 0.20 3.62 -5.37
N MET A 15 0.74 3.79 -4.16
CA MET A 15 -0.02 3.78 -2.92
C MET A 15 -1.00 4.94 -2.79
N VAL A 16 -0.62 6.15 -3.22
CA VAL A 16 -1.48 7.32 -3.10
C VAL A 16 -2.73 7.21 -3.98
N PRO A 17 -2.64 6.92 -5.29
CA PRO A 17 -3.84 6.73 -6.10
C PRO A 17 -4.61 5.47 -5.70
N LEU A 18 -3.95 4.40 -5.25
CA LEU A 18 -4.64 3.20 -4.76
C LEU A 18 -5.47 3.51 -3.50
N GLY A 19 -4.91 4.28 -2.56
CA GLY A 19 -5.61 4.74 -1.38
C GLY A 19 -6.75 5.71 -1.71
N GLY A 20 -6.52 6.63 -2.65
CA GLY A 20 -7.56 7.54 -3.17
C GLY A 20 -8.72 6.79 -3.83
N LEU A 21 -8.41 5.77 -4.63
CA LEU A 21 -9.39 4.89 -5.27
C LEU A 21 -10.18 4.10 -4.21
N LEU A 22 -9.50 3.59 -3.18
CA LEU A 22 -10.14 2.92 -2.04
C LEU A 22 -11.12 3.83 -1.30
N ALA A 23 -10.74 5.10 -1.11
CA ALA A 23 -11.54 6.07 -0.40
C ALA A 23 -12.74 6.55 -1.22
N ALA A 24 -12.56 6.75 -2.53
CA ALA A 24 -13.59 7.24 -3.44
C ALA A 24 -14.60 6.15 -3.86
N TYR A 25 -14.12 4.94 -4.13
CA TYR A 25 -14.94 3.83 -4.64
C TYR A 25 -14.72 2.51 -3.86
N PRO A 26 -14.93 2.52 -2.53
CA PRO A 26 -14.66 1.35 -1.69
C PRO A 26 -15.48 0.12 -2.04
N ASN A 27 -16.71 0.31 -2.53
CA ASN A 27 -17.60 -0.80 -2.91
C ASN A 27 -17.13 -1.49 -4.19
N GLU A 28 -16.73 -0.70 -5.20
CA GLU A 28 -16.25 -1.23 -6.48
C GLU A 28 -14.97 -2.03 -6.31
N VAL A 29 -14.03 -1.53 -5.50
CA VAL A 29 -12.79 -2.26 -5.21
C VAL A 29 -13.07 -3.52 -4.40
N ALA A 30 -13.97 -3.47 -3.41
CA ALA A 30 -14.36 -4.65 -2.65
C ALA A 30 -15.00 -5.72 -3.55
N ASN A 31 -15.88 -5.33 -4.48
CA ASN A 31 -16.48 -6.24 -5.43
C ASN A 31 -15.45 -6.83 -6.39
N ALA A 32 -14.53 -6.02 -6.92
CA ALA A 32 -13.45 -6.51 -7.79
C ALA A 32 -12.56 -7.53 -7.08
N VAL A 33 -12.10 -7.23 -5.86
CA VAL A 33 -11.28 -8.17 -5.08
C VAL A 33 -12.07 -9.42 -4.69
N SER A 34 -13.35 -9.28 -4.32
CA SER A 34 -14.22 -10.42 -4.02
C SER A 34 -14.42 -11.33 -5.23
N SER A 35 -14.52 -10.74 -6.43
CA SER A 35 -14.67 -11.51 -7.68
C SER A 35 -13.41 -12.31 -8.03
N ILE A 36 -12.23 -11.77 -7.73
CA ILE A 36 -10.94 -12.43 -7.97
C ILE A 36 -10.69 -13.54 -6.94
N PHE A 37 -11.01 -13.29 -5.67
CA PHE A 37 -10.76 -14.23 -4.57
C PHE A 37 -11.90 -15.22 -4.32
N GLY A 38 -13.05 -15.06 -4.98
CA GLY A 38 -14.23 -15.93 -4.81
C GLY A 38 -14.83 -15.89 -3.39
N THR A 39 -14.46 -14.90 -2.58
CA THR A 39 -14.89 -14.75 -1.18
C THR A 39 -15.36 -13.32 -0.94
N PRO A 40 -16.41 -13.12 -0.11
CA PRO A 40 -16.92 -11.78 0.17
C PRO A 40 -15.89 -10.98 0.98
N VAL A 41 -15.33 -9.94 0.37
CA VAL A 41 -14.40 -9.01 1.02
C VAL A 41 -15.17 -7.81 1.53
N SER A 42 -15.12 -7.58 2.84
CA SER A 42 -15.73 -6.40 3.45
C SER A 42 -14.86 -5.16 3.24
N ARG A 43 -15.48 -3.98 3.19
CA ARG A 43 -14.76 -2.69 3.12
C ARG A 43 -13.75 -2.53 4.26
N GLY A 44 -14.11 -3.01 5.46
CA GLY A 44 -13.23 -3.00 6.63
C GLY A 44 -11.99 -3.87 6.43
N ALA A 45 -12.16 -5.09 5.91
CA ALA A 45 -11.04 -5.97 5.59
C ALA A 45 -10.11 -5.34 4.55
N LEU A 46 -10.67 -4.64 3.56
CA LEU A 46 -9.93 -3.98 2.49
C LEU A 46 -9.11 -2.78 3.01
N GLY A 47 -9.70 -1.98 3.92
CA GLY A 47 -8.99 -0.91 4.62
C GLY A 47 -7.87 -1.42 5.52
N ILE A 48 -8.10 -2.51 6.26
CA ILE A 48 -7.08 -3.16 7.11
C ILE A 48 -5.94 -3.70 6.25
N ALA A 49 -6.24 -4.36 5.14
CA ALA A 49 -5.24 -4.88 4.22
C ALA A 49 -4.38 -3.74 3.63
N PHE A 50 -5.00 -2.63 3.22
CA PHE A 50 -4.29 -1.46 2.74
C PHE A 50 -3.37 -0.86 3.81
N LEU A 51 -3.88 -0.69 5.03
CA LEU A 51 -3.11 -0.17 6.17
C LEU A 51 -1.92 -1.08 6.51
N PHE A 52 -2.12 -2.40 6.46
CA PHE A 52 -1.07 -3.38 6.69
C PHE A 52 0.05 -3.26 5.66
N ILE A 53 -0.29 -3.19 4.36
CA ILE A 53 0.71 -3.02 3.29
C ILE A 53 1.45 -1.69 3.49
N ALA A 54 0.74 -0.60 3.78
CA ALA A 54 1.35 0.70 4.05
C ALA A 54 2.33 0.64 5.23
N ALA A 55 1.96 -0.02 6.34
CA ALA A 55 2.80 -0.17 7.52
C ALA A 55 4.06 -1.02 7.24
N VAL A 56 3.92 -2.12 6.49
CA VAL A 56 5.06 -2.96 6.07
C VAL A 56 6.04 -2.15 5.22
N CYS A 57 5.52 -1.39 4.26
CA CYS A 57 6.36 -0.55 3.40
C CYS A 57 7.04 0.56 4.19
N MET A 58 6.35 1.21 5.14
CA MET A 58 6.94 2.23 6.00
C MET A 58 8.05 1.66 6.89
N ARG A 59 7.88 0.43 7.40
CA ARG A 59 8.90 -0.30 8.15
C ARG A 59 10.13 -0.60 7.29
N ILE A 60 9.94 -1.00 6.04
CA ILE A 60 11.03 -1.24 5.09
C ILE A 60 11.77 0.07 4.78
N ASP A 61 11.04 1.16 4.49
CA ASP A 61 11.63 2.48 4.24
C ASP A 61 12.45 2.97 5.44
N MET A 62 11.91 2.87 6.66
CA MET A 62 12.64 3.21 7.88
C MET A 62 13.88 2.34 8.09
N SER A 63 13.80 1.03 7.82
CA SER A 63 14.95 0.12 7.92
C SER A 63 16.07 0.50 6.96
N ILE A 64 15.72 0.84 5.71
CA ILE A 64 16.66 1.29 4.70
C ILE A 64 17.31 2.61 5.11
N ARG A 65 16.51 3.59 5.57
CA ARG A 65 17.01 4.88 6.07
C ARG A 65 17.94 4.70 7.27
N ARG A 66 17.58 3.83 8.22
CA ARG A 66 18.39 3.56 9.42
C ARG A 66 19.75 2.96 9.06
N ARG A 67 19.78 1.95 8.19
CA ARG A 67 21.04 1.34 7.71
C ARG A 67 21.93 2.32 6.94
N HIS A 68 21.33 3.30 6.28
CA HIS A 68 22.06 4.35 5.57
C HIS A 68 22.55 5.49 6.46
N ALA A 69 21.95 5.68 7.64
CA ALA A 69 22.39 6.66 8.63
C ALA A 69 23.52 6.13 9.53
N GLU A 70 23.69 4.79 9.58
CA GLU A 70 24.76 4.10 10.31
C GLU A 70 26.04 3.88 9.48
N MET A 71 26.03 4.21 8.17
CA MET A 71 27.20 4.25 7.29
C MET A 71 27.68 5.69 7.07
#